data_AF-A0A954V679-F1
#
_entry.id   AF-A0A954V679-F1
#
_cell.length_a   1.000
_cell.length_b   1.000
_cell.length_c   1.000
_cell.angle_alpha   90.00
_cell.angle_beta   90.00
_cell.angle_gamma   90.00
#
_symmetry.space_group_name_H-M   'P 1'
#
loop_
_entity.id
_entity.type
_entity.pdbx_description
1 polymer ?
#
loop_
_entity_poly.entity_id
_entity_poly.type
_entity_poly.pdbx_seq_one_letter_code
_entity_poly.pdbx_strand_id
1 'polypeptide(L)'
;SYLQPTVGGMDLPYGFWRQFAEIENVVAIKIAAFNRYQTLEVIRAIVDAGRDDIALYTGNDDNIVLDLITPYRLQRSCDGDWVTRYMVGGLLGHWACWTRTAVQLLNQLRAVRQSGVIGRELLELAQQVTDCNAAIFDPAHGFAGCLPGIHAVLSDQGLLGGMACLDGSALSDGQRAEIDRVRRSYPHLVDDHFVIELLTECRGEFRA
;
A
#
# COMPACT_ATOMS: atom_id res chain seq x y z
N SER A 1 -7.93 4.38 -11.02
CA SER A 1 -7.66 3.61 -9.79
C SER A 1 -8.73 2.53 -9.70
N TYR A 2 -8.37 1.27 -9.43
CA TYR A 2 -9.34 0.25 -9.05
C TYR A 2 -9.48 0.28 -7.53
N LEU A 3 -10.56 0.83 -7.03
CA LEU A 3 -10.84 0.87 -5.60
C LEU A 3 -11.84 -0.24 -5.24
N GLN A 4 -11.64 -0.94 -4.14
CA GLN A 4 -12.59 -1.94 -3.65
C GLN A 4 -13.94 -1.31 -3.23
N PRO A 5 -15.07 -2.03 -3.33
CA PRO A 5 -16.39 -1.48 -3.01
C PRO A 5 -16.56 -0.99 -1.56
N THR A 6 -15.92 -1.65 -0.59
CA THR A 6 -16.04 -1.33 0.85
C THR A 6 -15.56 0.06 1.22
N VAL A 7 -14.72 0.68 0.40
CA VAL A 7 -14.21 2.05 0.60
C VAL A 7 -14.65 3.00 -0.53
N GLY A 8 -15.78 2.70 -1.17
CA GLY A 8 -16.42 3.58 -2.16
C GLY A 8 -16.06 3.31 -3.62
N GLY A 9 -15.40 2.19 -3.91
CA GLY A 9 -15.11 1.75 -5.26
C GLY A 9 -16.23 0.95 -5.94
N MET A 10 -15.91 0.33 -7.07
CA MET A 10 -16.83 -0.54 -7.81
C MET A 10 -16.09 -1.70 -8.45
N ASP A 11 -16.76 -2.85 -8.59
CA ASP A 11 -16.19 -3.99 -9.30
C ASP A 11 -16.11 -3.68 -10.80
N LEU A 12 -14.90 -3.74 -11.35
CA LEU A 12 -14.61 -3.44 -12.74
C LEU A 12 -14.13 -4.72 -13.43
N PRO A 13 -14.92 -5.29 -14.36
CA PRO A 13 -14.62 -6.58 -14.96
C PRO A 13 -13.42 -6.51 -15.91
N TYR A 14 -12.88 -7.66 -16.29
CA TYR A 14 -11.82 -7.79 -17.30
C TYR A 14 -12.07 -6.94 -18.55
N GLY A 15 -13.28 -7.01 -19.11
CA GLY A 15 -13.64 -6.28 -20.34
C GLY A 15 -13.50 -4.76 -20.20
N PHE A 16 -13.80 -4.21 -19.02
CA PHE A 16 -13.55 -2.79 -18.74
C PHE A 16 -12.06 -2.48 -18.80
N TRP A 17 -11.22 -3.24 -18.09
CA TRP A 17 -9.77 -3.01 -18.06
C TRP A 17 -9.12 -3.20 -19.43
N ARG A 18 -9.64 -4.14 -20.23
CA ARG A 18 -9.13 -4.41 -21.57
C ARG A 18 -9.37 -3.24 -22.51
N GLN A 19 -10.54 -2.61 -22.45
CA GLN A 19 -10.86 -1.40 -23.22
C GLN A 19 -10.17 -0.16 -22.64
N PHE A 20 -10.10 -0.04 -21.31
CA PHE A 20 -9.43 1.07 -20.64
C PHE A 20 -7.94 1.15 -21.02
N ALA A 21 -7.27 0.00 -21.14
CA ALA A 21 -5.87 -0.06 -21.56
C ALA A 21 -5.66 0.39 -23.02
N GLU A 22 -6.68 0.41 -23.88
CA GLU A 22 -6.55 0.89 -25.27
C GLU A 22 -6.49 2.41 -25.37
N ILE A 23 -6.82 3.13 -24.30
CA ILE A 23 -6.69 4.59 -24.25
C ILE A 23 -5.20 4.96 -24.26
N GLU A 24 -4.76 5.64 -25.31
CA GLU A 24 -3.35 6.00 -25.55
C GLU A 24 -2.72 6.73 -24.36
N ASN A 25 -3.44 7.70 -23.78
CA ASN A 25 -2.96 8.55 -22.70
C ASN A 25 -2.93 7.87 -21.31
N VAL A 26 -3.33 6.59 -21.20
CA VAL A 26 -3.18 5.86 -19.93
C VAL A 26 -1.71 5.51 -19.75
N VAL A 27 -1.10 6.05 -18.71
CA VAL A 27 0.32 5.82 -18.37
C VAL A 27 0.51 4.98 -17.11
N ALA A 28 -0.51 4.88 -16.26
CA ALA A 28 -0.42 4.16 -15.00
C ALA A 28 -1.79 3.70 -14.49
N ILE A 29 -1.81 2.59 -13.74
CA ILE A 29 -2.98 2.08 -13.03
C ILE A 29 -2.60 1.75 -11.59
N LYS A 30 -3.32 2.37 -10.64
CA LYS A 30 -3.34 1.94 -9.24
C LYS A 30 -4.37 0.82 -9.07
N ILE A 31 -3.95 -0.33 -8.54
CA ILE A 31 -4.79 -1.49 -8.27
C ILE A 31 -4.94 -1.66 -6.76
N ALA A 32 -6.08 -1.26 -6.21
CA ALA A 32 -6.46 -1.34 -4.81
C ALA A 32 -7.74 -2.19 -4.65
N ALA A 33 -7.70 -3.38 -5.24
CA ALA A 33 -8.84 -4.28 -5.30
C ALA A 33 -9.02 -5.08 -4.00
N PHE A 34 -7.96 -5.24 -3.19
CA PHE A 34 -7.94 -6.10 -1.99
C PHE A 34 -8.46 -7.52 -2.28
N ASN A 35 -8.32 -7.93 -3.54
CA ASN A 35 -8.75 -9.20 -4.08
C ASN A 35 -7.74 -9.62 -5.15
N ARG A 36 -7.11 -10.78 -4.92
CA ARG A 36 -6.02 -11.27 -5.78
C ARG A 36 -6.50 -11.71 -7.15
N TYR A 37 -7.73 -12.24 -7.24
CA TYR A 37 -8.35 -12.58 -8.52
C TYR A 37 -8.60 -11.33 -9.35
N GLN A 38 -9.19 -10.29 -8.76
CA GLN A 38 -9.43 -9.01 -9.45
C GLN A 38 -8.11 -8.32 -9.85
N THR A 39 -7.08 -8.38 -8.99
CA THR A 39 -5.74 -7.87 -9.33
C THR A 39 -5.18 -8.59 -10.56
N LEU A 40 -5.29 -9.92 -10.62
CA LEU A 40 -4.84 -10.72 -11.76
C LEU A 40 -5.62 -10.39 -13.03
N GLU A 41 -6.94 -10.17 -12.94
CA GLU A 41 -7.77 -9.82 -14.09
C GLU A 41 -7.36 -8.49 -14.71
N VAL A 42 -7.04 -7.46 -13.90
CA VAL A 42 -6.53 -6.18 -14.39
C VAL A 42 -5.22 -6.37 -15.15
N ILE A 43 -4.28 -7.10 -14.56
CA ILE A 43 -2.95 -7.30 -15.16
C ILE A 43 -3.06 -8.14 -16.43
N ARG A 44 -3.92 -9.17 -16.44
CA ARG A 44 -4.22 -9.97 -17.62
C ARG A 44 -4.79 -9.11 -18.74
N ALA A 45 -5.75 -8.25 -18.44
CA ALA A 45 -6.35 -7.35 -19.43
C ALA A 45 -5.31 -6.39 -20.05
N ILE A 46 -4.36 -5.90 -19.26
CA ILE A 46 -3.27 -5.03 -19.75
C ILE A 46 -2.28 -5.82 -20.62
N VAL A 47 -1.92 -7.04 -20.22
CA VAL A 47 -1.07 -7.95 -21.00
C VAL A 47 -1.71 -8.28 -22.34
N ASP A 48 -3.00 -8.59 -22.35
CA ASP A 48 -3.79 -8.88 -23.56
C ASP A 48 -4.01 -7.63 -24.43
N ALA A 49 -3.88 -6.42 -23.87
CA ALA A 49 -3.87 -5.17 -24.62
C ALA A 49 -2.50 -4.84 -25.24
N GLY A 50 -1.46 -5.60 -24.92
CA GLY A 50 -0.10 -5.32 -25.39
C GLY A 50 0.50 -4.04 -24.81
N ARG A 51 -0.06 -3.51 -23.71
CA ARG A 51 0.34 -2.25 -23.08
C ARG A 51 1.40 -2.46 -22.00
N ASP A 52 2.60 -2.84 -22.45
CA ASP A 52 3.75 -3.08 -21.58
C ASP A 52 4.33 -1.80 -20.95
N ASP A 53 3.95 -0.64 -21.48
CA ASP A 53 4.33 0.71 -21.06
C ASP A 53 3.54 1.25 -19.86
N ILE A 54 2.34 0.72 -19.57
CA ILE A 54 1.51 1.20 -18.44
C ILE A 54 2.14 0.81 -17.10
N ALA A 55 2.47 1.78 -16.25
CA ALA A 55 3.01 1.52 -14.92
C ALA A 55 1.93 0.96 -13.97
N LEU A 56 2.23 -0.16 -13.29
CA LEU A 56 1.31 -0.78 -12.33
C LEU A 56 1.71 -0.40 -10.90
N TYR A 57 0.79 0.19 -10.16
CA TYR A 57 0.98 0.56 -8.75
C TYR A 57 0.05 -0.25 -7.87
N THR A 58 0.57 -0.83 -6.79
CA THR A 58 -0.30 -1.46 -5.78
C THR A 58 -0.96 -0.38 -4.92
N GLY A 59 -2.23 -0.60 -4.62
CA GLY A 59 -2.95 0.07 -3.54
C GLY A 59 -3.51 -0.94 -2.54
N ASN A 60 -2.99 -2.18 -2.55
CA ASN A 60 -3.35 -3.22 -1.59
C ASN A 60 -2.44 -3.10 -0.37
N ASP A 61 -2.84 -2.27 0.58
CA ASP A 61 -2.09 -2.01 1.82
C ASP A 61 -1.76 -3.31 2.59
N ASP A 62 -2.65 -4.30 2.52
CA ASP A 62 -2.49 -5.62 3.13
C ASP A 62 -1.46 -6.53 2.44
N ASN A 63 -1.02 -6.21 1.22
CA ASN A 63 -0.17 -7.07 0.40
C ASN A 63 1.05 -6.37 -0.21
N ILE A 64 1.47 -5.22 0.35
CA ILE A 64 2.52 -4.34 -0.19
C ILE A 64 3.79 -5.09 -0.56
N VAL A 65 4.33 -5.87 0.38
CA VAL A 65 5.63 -6.54 0.22
C VAL A 65 5.58 -7.55 -0.93
N LEU A 66 4.56 -8.41 -0.94
CA LEU A 66 4.41 -9.46 -1.96
C LEU A 66 4.12 -8.87 -3.34
N ASP A 67 3.31 -7.81 -3.44
CA ASP A 67 3.02 -7.13 -4.69
C ASP A 67 4.27 -6.52 -5.34
N LEU A 68 5.21 -6.02 -4.54
CA LEU A 68 6.42 -5.37 -5.04
C LEU A 68 7.52 -6.34 -5.51
N ILE A 69 7.59 -7.53 -4.91
CA ILE A 69 8.62 -8.53 -5.23
C ILE A 69 8.16 -9.63 -6.20
N THR A 70 6.87 -9.90 -6.29
CA THR A 70 6.36 -11.04 -7.08
C THR A 70 6.09 -10.63 -8.53
N PRO A 71 6.67 -11.32 -9.54
CA PRO A 71 6.30 -11.12 -10.93
C PRO A 71 4.93 -11.69 -11.25
N TYR A 72 4.21 -11.00 -12.14
CA TYR A 72 3.04 -11.53 -12.82
C TYR A 72 3.47 -12.02 -14.20
N ARG A 73 3.72 -13.33 -14.32
CA ARG A 73 4.08 -13.97 -15.59
C ARG A 73 2.84 -14.62 -16.19
N LEU A 74 2.28 -14.00 -17.23
CA LEU A 74 1.02 -14.41 -17.87
C LEU A 74 1.26 -14.64 -19.36
N GLN A 75 0.51 -15.57 -19.94
CA GLN A 75 0.48 -15.79 -21.37
C GLN A 75 -0.50 -14.80 -22.01
N ARG A 76 -0.06 -14.06 -23.03
CA ARG A 76 -0.89 -13.15 -23.82
C ARG A 76 -1.79 -13.95 -24.75
N SER A 77 -3.08 -13.63 -24.75
CA SER A 77 -4.09 -14.48 -25.39
C SER A 77 -4.06 -14.46 -26.92
N CYS A 78 -3.53 -13.41 -27.55
CA CYS A 78 -3.56 -13.26 -29.01
C CYS A 78 -2.45 -14.02 -29.75
N ASP A 79 -1.29 -14.22 -29.13
CA ASP A 79 -0.09 -14.82 -29.75
C ASP A 79 0.49 -15.98 -28.93
N GLY A 80 0.11 -16.12 -27.65
CA GLY A 80 0.65 -17.13 -26.76
C GLY A 80 1.99 -16.76 -26.13
N ASP A 81 2.44 -15.50 -26.25
CA ASP A 81 3.72 -15.07 -25.69
C ASP A 81 3.66 -14.90 -24.17
N TRP A 82 4.74 -15.26 -23.48
CA TRP A 82 4.85 -15.06 -22.03
C TRP A 82 5.32 -13.64 -21.72
N VAL A 83 4.47 -12.86 -21.06
CA VAL A 83 4.76 -11.49 -20.60
C VAL A 83 4.95 -11.48 -19.10
N THR A 84 6.03 -10.85 -18.63
CA THR A 84 6.29 -10.65 -17.20
C THR A 84 6.05 -9.19 -16.83
N ARG A 85 5.16 -8.94 -15.87
CA ARG A 85 4.87 -7.61 -15.32
C ARG A 85 5.19 -7.54 -13.83
N TYR A 86 5.42 -6.34 -13.33
CA TYR A 86 5.67 -6.06 -11.92
C TYR A 86 4.89 -4.84 -11.48
N MET A 87 4.53 -4.78 -10.19
CA MET A 87 4.23 -3.51 -9.56
C MET A 87 5.52 -2.68 -9.46
N VAL A 88 5.48 -1.41 -9.85
CA VAL A 88 6.65 -0.51 -9.84
C VAL A 88 6.75 0.33 -8.56
N GLY A 89 5.67 0.39 -7.79
CA GLY A 89 5.56 1.13 -6.55
C GLY A 89 4.16 0.98 -5.95
N GLY A 90 3.85 1.85 -4.99
CA GLY A 90 2.54 1.88 -4.35
C GLY A 90 1.99 3.29 -4.18
N LEU A 91 0.67 3.36 -4.04
CA LEU A 91 -0.07 4.55 -3.64
C LEU A 91 -0.96 4.12 -2.48
N LEU A 92 -0.45 4.20 -1.25
CA LEU A 92 -0.88 3.38 -0.13
C LEU A 92 -1.24 4.26 1.07
N GLY A 93 -2.30 3.91 1.77
CA GLY A 93 -2.67 4.62 3.00
C GLY A 93 -1.61 4.43 4.08
N HIS A 94 -1.01 3.22 4.15
CA HIS A 94 0.00 2.87 5.14
C HIS A 94 1.16 3.85 5.11
N TRP A 95 1.55 4.29 3.91
CA TRP A 95 2.70 5.17 3.68
C TRP A 95 2.44 6.63 4.07
N ALA A 96 1.21 6.98 4.45
CA ALA A 96 0.88 8.28 5.02
C ALA A 96 1.51 8.47 6.41
N CYS A 97 1.74 7.38 7.14
CA CYS A 97 2.56 7.32 8.34
C CYS A 97 3.78 6.41 8.10
N TRP A 98 4.76 6.47 8.99
CA TRP A 98 5.98 5.66 8.88
C TRP A 98 6.73 5.80 7.54
N THR A 99 6.62 6.99 6.95
CA THR A 99 7.04 7.27 5.57
C THR A 99 8.51 7.00 5.32
N ARG A 100 9.41 7.32 6.27
CA ARG A 100 10.85 7.04 6.11
C ARG A 100 11.08 5.54 6.00
N THR A 101 10.49 4.76 6.90
CA THR A 101 10.62 3.31 6.91
C THR A 101 9.96 2.68 5.68
N ALA A 102 8.80 3.18 5.25
CA ALA A 102 8.15 2.76 4.02
C ALA A 102 9.03 2.98 2.77
N VAL A 103 9.72 4.13 2.67
CA VAL A 103 10.66 4.42 1.57
C VAL A 103 11.88 3.49 1.61
N GLN A 104 12.43 3.24 2.81
CA GLN A 104 13.53 2.29 2.99
C GLN A 104 13.13 0.87 2.55
N LEU A 105 11.94 0.43 2.97
CA LEU A 105 11.36 -0.85 2.56
C LEU A 105 11.18 -0.93 1.04
N LEU A 106 10.59 0.08 0.40
CA LEU A 106 10.43 0.12 -1.05
C LEU A 106 11.77 -0.04 -1.79
N ASN A 107 12.82 0.65 -1.33
CA ASN A 107 14.16 0.55 -1.92
C ASN A 107 14.77 -0.84 -1.72
N GLN A 108 14.62 -1.43 -0.53
CA GLN A 108 15.07 -2.79 -0.26
C GLN A 108 14.37 -3.80 -1.17
N LEU A 109 13.04 -3.74 -1.30
CA LEU A 109 12.27 -4.68 -2.13
C LEU A 109 12.62 -4.55 -3.62
N ARG A 110 12.91 -3.33 -4.09
CA ARG A 110 13.43 -3.11 -5.46
C ARG A 110 14.78 -3.78 -5.67
N ALA A 111 15.69 -3.67 -4.70
CA ALA A 111 17.01 -4.31 -4.78
C ALA A 111 16.92 -5.84 -4.74
N VAL A 112 16.08 -6.39 -3.86
CA VAL A 112 15.78 -7.84 -3.81
C VAL A 112 15.24 -8.33 -5.14
N ARG A 113 14.28 -7.60 -5.72
CA ARG A 113 13.72 -7.98 -7.02
C ARG A 113 14.79 -8.00 -8.12
N GLN A 114 15.72 -7.05 -8.10
CA GLN A 114 16.83 -7.01 -9.06
C GLN A 114 17.84 -8.14 -8.85
N SER A 115 18.05 -8.61 -7.61
CA SER A 115 18.94 -9.75 -7.34
C SER A 115 18.33 -11.09 -7.73
N GLY A 116 16.99 -11.18 -7.81
CA GLY A 116 16.27 -12.41 -8.13
C GLY A 116 16.21 -13.43 -6.98
N VAL A 117 16.74 -13.09 -5.80
CA VAL A 117 16.78 -13.97 -4.62
C VAL A 117 15.79 -13.43 -3.59
N ILE A 118 14.69 -14.16 -3.38
CA ILE A 118 13.68 -13.84 -2.37
C ILE A 118 13.91 -14.74 -1.15
N GLY A 119 14.39 -14.14 -0.07
CA GLY A 119 14.57 -14.82 1.22
C GLY A 119 13.25 -14.98 1.99
N ARG A 120 13.23 -15.96 2.90
CA ARG A 120 12.06 -16.26 3.75
C ARG A 120 11.70 -15.08 4.65
N GLU A 121 12.69 -14.31 5.09
CA GLU A 121 12.53 -13.11 5.91
C GLU A 121 11.61 -12.06 5.28
N LEU A 122 11.54 -11.99 3.95
CA LEU A 122 10.62 -11.08 3.26
C LEU A 122 9.18 -11.55 3.30
N LEU A 123 8.96 -12.88 3.32
CA LEU A 123 7.63 -13.45 3.50
C LEU A 123 7.13 -13.23 4.93
N GLU A 124 8.04 -13.30 5.92
CA GLU A 124 7.75 -12.94 7.30
C GLU A 124 7.43 -11.45 7.42
N LEU A 125 8.28 -10.59 6.85
CA LEU A 125 8.07 -9.14 6.80
C LEU A 125 6.73 -8.78 6.17
N ALA A 126 6.30 -9.50 5.13
CA ALA A 126 4.99 -9.32 4.54
C ALA A 126 3.86 -9.52 5.57
N GLN A 127 3.92 -10.55 6.41
CA GLN A 127 2.92 -10.79 7.45
C GLN A 127 2.94 -9.69 8.53
N GLN A 128 4.13 -9.22 8.91
CA GLN A 128 4.28 -8.15 9.89
C GLN A 128 3.70 -6.83 9.37
N VAL A 129 3.95 -6.51 8.10
CA VAL A 129 3.33 -5.35 7.43
C VAL A 129 1.82 -5.51 7.38
N THR A 130 1.27 -6.68 7.03
CA THR A 130 -0.18 -6.93 7.06
C THR A 130 -0.76 -6.74 8.47
N ASP A 131 -0.08 -7.19 9.53
CA ASP A 131 -0.53 -6.98 10.93
C ASP A 131 -0.53 -5.49 11.31
N CYS A 132 0.51 -4.74 10.94
CA CYS A 132 0.52 -3.27 11.07
C CYS A 132 -0.67 -2.61 10.37
N ASN A 133 -1.00 -3.06 9.15
CA ASN A 133 -2.15 -2.57 8.40
C ASN A 133 -3.47 -2.89 9.10
N ALA A 134 -3.61 -4.08 9.69
CA ALA A 134 -4.82 -4.44 10.43
C ALA A 134 -5.02 -3.51 11.64
N ALA A 135 -3.96 -3.18 12.38
CA ALA A 135 -4.05 -2.26 13.51
C ALA A 135 -4.44 -0.82 13.09
N ILE A 136 -3.89 -0.32 11.99
CA ILE A 136 -4.20 1.03 11.49
C ILE A 136 -5.59 1.09 10.84
N PHE A 137 -5.88 0.14 9.95
CA PHE A 137 -7.04 0.22 9.05
C PHE A 137 -8.30 -0.43 9.58
N ASP A 138 -8.21 -1.15 10.68
CA ASP A 138 -9.36 -1.64 11.42
C ASP A 138 -10.31 -2.58 10.62
N PRO A 139 -9.79 -3.60 9.90
CA PRO A 139 -10.63 -4.53 9.14
C PRO A 139 -11.57 -5.33 10.05
N ALA A 140 -11.22 -5.53 11.34
CA ALA A 140 -12.06 -6.21 12.32
C ALA A 140 -13.40 -5.50 12.57
N HIS A 141 -13.45 -4.18 12.37
CA HIS A 141 -14.65 -3.36 12.48
C HIS A 141 -15.06 -2.78 11.12
N GLY A 142 -14.75 -3.48 10.03
CA GLY A 142 -15.17 -3.08 8.68
C GLY A 142 -14.58 -1.75 8.21
N PHE A 143 -13.34 -1.45 8.62
CA PHE A 143 -12.59 -0.24 8.28
C PHE A 143 -13.15 1.07 8.86
N ALA A 144 -14.02 1.00 9.87
CA ALA A 144 -14.55 2.18 10.56
C ALA A 144 -13.45 3.08 11.13
N GLY A 145 -12.38 2.47 11.65
CA GLY A 145 -11.22 3.14 12.21
C GLY A 145 -10.12 3.56 11.22
N CYS A 146 -10.34 3.46 9.90
CA CYS A 146 -9.29 3.60 8.88
C CYS A 146 -8.56 4.96 8.91
N LEU A 147 -9.28 6.06 8.72
CA LEU A 147 -8.74 7.42 8.79
C LEU A 147 -8.28 7.80 10.21
N PRO A 148 -9.07 7.60 11.28
CA PRO A 148 -8.63 7.96 12.62
C PRO A 148 -7.43 7.14 13.09
N GLY A 149 -7.22 5.92 12.59
CA GLY A 149 -6.03 5.11 12.83
C GLY A 149 -4.76 5.76 12.28
N ILE A 150 -4.79 6.26 11.04
CA ILE A 150 -3.69 7.07 10.48
C ILE A 150 -3.49 8.33 11.32
N HIS A 151 -4.58 9.05 11.63
CA HIS A 151 -4.46 10.28 12.41
C HIS A 151 -3.90 10.03 13.82
N ALA A 152 -4.20 8.90 14.44
CA ALA A 152 -3.63 8.51 15.74
C ALA A 152 -2.11 8.43 15.67
N VAL A 153 -1.58 7.75 14.64
CA VAL A 153 -0.13 7.65 14.42
C VAL A 153 0.48 9.03 14.20
N LEU A 154 -0.08 9.82 13.28
CA LEU A 154 0.42 11.17 12.97
C LEU A 154 0.30 12.16 14.14
N SER A 155 -0.75 12.04 14.95
CA SER A 155 -0.95 12.84 16.15
C SER A 155 0.07 12.48 17.23
N ASP A 156 0.33 11.19 17.45
CA ASP A 156 1.37 10.74 18.39
C ASP A 156 2.79 11.18 17.92
N GLN A 157 3.01 11.26 16.60
CA GLN A 157 4.25 11.81 16.02
C GLN A 157 4.34 13.35 16.12
N GLY A 158 3.25 14.03 16.44
CA GLY A 158 3.19 15.50 16.51
C GLY A 158 3.02 16.21 15.16
N LEU A 159 2.72 15.47 14.08
CA LEU A 159 2.41 16.01 12.74
C LEU A 159 0.96 16.52 12.64
N LEU A 160 0.04 15.95 13.42
CA LEU A 160 -1.33 16.44 13.57
C LEU A 160 -1.60 16.91 15.00
N GLY A 161 -2.47 17.90 15.15
CA GLY A 161 -2.89 18.42 16.46
C GLY A 161 -3.95 17.55 17.17
N GLY A 162 -4.41 16.47 16.53
CA GLY A 162 -5.41 15.54 17.07
C GLY A 162 -5.88 14.54 16.02
N MET A 163 -6.85 13.70 16.40
CA MET A 163 -7.34 12.57 15.59
C MET A 163 -8.66 12.84 14.85
N ALA A 164 -9.23 14.03 14.99
CA ALA A 164 -10.57 14.32 14.48
C ALA A 164 -10.68 14.19 12.95
N CYS A 165 -11.68 13.45 12.49
CA CYS A 165 -12.03 13.32 11.07
C CYS A 165 -13.23 14.19 10.72
N LEU A 166 -13.29 14.70 9.48
CA LEU A 166 -14.36 15.59 9.01
C LEU A 166 -15.73 14.91 8.95
N ASP A 167 -15.76 13.60 8.72
CA ASP A 167 -16.96 12.77 8.68
C ASP A 167 -17.42 12.28 10.06
N GLY A 168 -16.69 12.65 11.13
CA GLY A 168 -16.95 12.22 12.50
C GLY A 168 -16.48 10.81 12.83
N SER A 169 -15.75 10.13 11.92
CA SER A 169 -15.14 8.83 12.23
C SER A 169 -14.16 8.94 13.41
N ALA A 170 -14.09 7.88 14.21
CA ALA A 170 -13.25 7.77 15.40
C ALA A 170 -12.63 6.37 15.48
N LEU A 171 -11.63 6.20 16.34
CA LEU A 171 -11.05 4.88 16.59
C LEU A 171 -12.12 3.93 17.14
N SER A 172 -12.12 2.69 16.64
CA SER A 172 -12.94 1.63 17.22
C SER A 172 -12.41 1.20 18.58
N ASP A 173 -13.27 0.57 19.39
CA ASP A 173 -12.88 0.02 20.69
C ASP A 173 -11.69 -0.94 20.55
N GLY A 174 -10.63 -0.71 21.32
CA GLY A 174 -9.40 -1.50 21.29
C GLY A 174 -8.41 -1.17 20.17
N GLN A 175 -8.79 -0.41 19.15
CA GLN A 175 -7.91 -0.10 18.01
C GLN A 175 -6.62 0.63 18.44
N ARG A 176 -6.73 1.58 19.38
CA ARG A 176 -5.55 2.25 19.97
C ARG A 176 -4.55 1.24 20.56
N ALA A 177 -5.06 0.23 21.28
CA ALA A 177 -4.22 -0.78 21.90
C ALA A 177 -3.53 -1.66 20.85
N GLU A 178 -4.19 -1.95 19.73
CA GLU A 178 -3.60 -2.67 18.60
C GLU A 178 -2.51 -1.86 17.90
N ILE A 179 -2.72 -0.55 17.68
CA ILE A 179 -1.68 0.35 17.13
C ILE A 179 -0.45 0.36 18.06
N ASP A 180 -0.67 0.49 19.37
CA ASP A 180 0.41 0.46 20.35
C ASP A 180 1.09 -0.93 20.42
N ARG A 181 0.36 -2.02 20.16
CA ARG A 181 0.90 -3.38 20.08
C ARG A 181 1.84 -3.54 18.90
N VAL A 182 1.42 -3.19 17.68
CA VAL A 182 2.25 -3.38 16.48
C VAL A 182 3.51 -2.50 16.51
N ARG A 183 3.43 -1.29 17.09
CA ARG A 183 4.60 -0.43 17.35
C ARG A 183 5.64 -1.12 18.24
N ARG A 184 5.20 -1.83 19.28
CA ARG A 184 6.10 -2.58 20.18
C ARG A 184 6.63 -3.86 19.53
N SER A 185 5.79 -4.57 18.78
CA SER A 185 6.16 -5.83 18.13
C SER A 185 7.12 -5.63 16.96
N TYR A 186 6.94 -4.54 16.20
CA TYR A 186 7.66 -4.26 14.95
C TYR A 186 8.30 -2.88 14.96
N PRO A 187 9.23 -2.59 15.90
CA PRO A 187 9.87 -1.27 15.99
C PRO A 187 10.69 -0.91 14.75
N HIS A 188 11.06 -1.90 13.93
CA HIS A 188 11.76 -1.72 12.67
C HIS A 188 10.85 -1.31 11.50
N LEU A 189 9.52 -1.33 11.67
CA LEU A 189 8.53 -0.89 10.68
C LEU A 189 8.01 0.53 10.93
N VAL A 190 8.41 1.17 12.03
CA VAL A 190 7.93 2.49 12.43
C VAL A 190 9.07 3.51 12.39
N ASP A 191 8.75 4.79 12.24
CA ASP A 191 9.73 5.89 12.24
C ASP A 191 9.43 6.99 13.27
N ASP A 192 8.59 6.69 14.27
CA ASP A 192 8.08 7.67 15.22
C ASP A 192 9.19 8.53 15.86
N HIS A 193 10.30 7.91 16.28
CA HIS A 193 11.46 8.61 16.85
C HIS A 193 12.08 9.61 15.87
N PHE A 194 12.29 9.19 14.62
CA PHE A 194 12.86 10.04 13.58
C PHE A 194 11.99 11.27 13.32
N VAL A 195 10.66 11.08 13.25
CA VAL A 195 9.73 12.19 13.01
C VAL A 195 9.73 13.18 14.19
N ILE A 196 9.72 12.68 15.43
CA ILE A 196 9.75 13.52 16.63
C ILE A 196 11.06 14.33 16.72
N GLU A 197 12.20 13.72 16.42
CA GLU A 197 13.50 14.40 16.37
C GLU A 197 13.50 15.50 15.30
N LEU A 198 13.09 15.16 14.08
CA LEU A 198 13.02 16.11 12.96
C LEU A 198 12.15 17.33 13.30
N LEU A 199 10.98 17.11 13.91
CA LEU A 199 10.09 18.22 14.30
C LEU A 199 10.68 19.07 15.43
N THR A 200 11.45 18.46 16.35
CA THR A 200 12.13 19.17 17.42
C THR A 200 13.23 20.07 16.87
N GLU A 201 14.04 19.57 15.93
CA GLU A 201 15.07 20.33 15.23
C GLU A 201 14.47 21.50 14.44
N CYS A 202 13.47 21.26 13.59
CA CYS A 202 12.83 22.31 12.80
C CYS A 202 12.21 23.41 13.69
N ARG A 203 11.57 23.04 14.81
CA ARG A 203 11.00 24.04 15.74
C ARG A 203 12.07 24.86 16.47
N GLY A 204 13.28 24.31 16.64
CA GLY A 204 14.44 25.03 17.15
C GLY A 204 14.92 26.12 16.19
N GLU A 205 14.94 25.82 14.88
CA GLU A 205 15.39 26.75 13.83
C GLU A 205 14.43 27.94 13.63
N PHE A 206 13.12 27.77 13.82
CA PHE A 206 12.15 28.88 13.71
C PHE A 206 12.04 29.76 14.98
N ARG A 207 12.74 29.40 16.07
CA ARG A 207 12.74 30.15 17.33
C ARG A 207 14.07 30.89 17.60
N ALA A 208 15.05 30.78 16.71
CA ALA A 208 16.33 31.50 16.73
C ALA A 208 16.30 32.67 15.75
#